data_AF-A0A3P9LFM5-F1
#
_entry.id   AF-A0A3P9LFM5-F1
#
_cell.length_a   1.000
_cell.length_b   1.000
_cell.length_c   1.000
_cell.angle_alpha   90.00
_cell.angle_beta   90.00
_cell.angle_gamma   90.00
#
_symmetry.space_group_name_H-M   'P 1'
#
loop_
_entity.id
_entity.type
_entity.pdbx_description
1 polymer ?
#
loop_
_entity_poly.entity_id
_entity_poly.type
_entity_poly.pdbx_seq_one_letter_code
_entity_poly.pdbx_strand_id
1 'polypeptide(L)'
;MNGTVSPATVHAPVNPASSAPENIRLQPEPFFGDVEACRGFLLQCQLICQQAPRFYQTDHSKITLIINSLRSKALQWAQAFLSANPISHLFYERFLGEFRLIFDQPRKQEEDSPDT
;
A
#
# COMPACT_ATOMS: atom_id res chain seq x y z
N MET A 1 -64.70 19.08 19.88
CA MET A 1 -64.15 17.77 20.32
C MET A 1 -62.63 17.79 20.15
N ASN A 2 -61.90 17.38 21.20
CA ASN A 2 -60.48 16.93 21.36
C ASN A 2 -59.52 16.99 20.15
N GLY A 3 -58.21 17.29 20.28
CA GLY A 3 -57.33 17.52 21.43
C GLY A 3 -55.85 17.72 20.99
N THR A 4 -55.07 18.42 21.82
CA THR A 4 -53.72 18.10 22.37
C THR A 4 -52.81 17.15 21.56
N VAL A 5 -51.52 17.34 21.23
CA VAL A 5 -50.32 18.00 21.82
C VAL A 5 -49.20 18.05 20.75
N SER A 6 -48.29 19.03 20.83
CA SER A 6 -46.91 18.92 20.28
C SER A 6 -45.99 18.21 21.29
N PRO A 7 -44.85 17.64 20.86
CA PRO A 7 -43.60 18.36 21.12
C PRO A 7 -42.55 18.27 20.00
N ALA A 8 -41.64 19.24 20.06
CA ALA A 8 -40.53 19.47 19.16
C ALA A 8 -39.54 18.28 19.11
N THR A 9 -39.21 17.83 17.90
CA THR A 9 -38.01 17.02 17.66
C THR A 9 -36.83 17.97 17.50
N VAL A 10 -36.05 18.09 18.57
CA VAL A 10 -34.71 18.65 18.57
C VAL A 10 -33.80 17.79 17.68
N HIS A 11 -33.61 18.17 16.42
CA HIS A 11 -32.51 17.61 15.64
C HIS A 11 -31.20 18.24 16.13
N ALA A 12 -30.37 17.37 16.71
CA ALA A 12 -29.06 17.63 17.26
C ALA A 12 -28.18 18.49 16.34
N PRO A 13 -27.22 19.25 16.88
CA PRO A 13 -26.25 19.95 16.07
C PRO A 13 -25.54 18.92 15.17
N VAL A 14 -25.64 19.14 13.86
CA VAL A 14 -24.77 18.50 12.88
C VAL A 14 -23.33 18.86 13.29
N ASN A 15 -22.61 17.90 13.87
CA ASN A 15 -21.17 18.01 13.95
C ASN A 15 -20.69 18.13 12.49
N PRO A 16 -20.00 19.21 12.08
CA PRO A 16 -19.22 19.12 10.87
C PRO A 16 -18.26 17.96 11.10
N ALA A 17 -18.34 16.93 10.24
CA ALA A 17 -17.37 15.86 10.23
C ALA A 17 -16.00 16.52 10.33
N SER A 18 -15.31 16.17 11.42
CA SER A 18 -13.99 16.65 11.80
C SER A 18 -13.20 16.98 10.54
N SER A 19 -12.86 18.25 10.34
CA SER A 19 -11.73 18.63 9.52
C SER A 19 -10.54 17.85 10.06
N ALA A 20 -10.30 16.67 9.48
CA ALA A 20 -9.15 15.86 9.82
C ALA A 20 -7.95 16.76 9.50
N PRO A 21 -7.13 17.13 10.50
CA PRO A 21 -5.96 17.94 10.22
C PRO A 21 -5.08 17.16 9.25
N GLU A 22 -4.48 17.87 8.30
CA GLU A 22 -3.56 17.43 7.25
C GLU A 22 -2.38 16.56 7.77
N ASN A 23 -2.71 15.35 8.21
CA ASN A 23 -1.79 14.26 8.49
C ASN A 23 -2.32 13.01 7.80
N ILE A 24 -2.76 13.16 6.54
CA ILE A 24 -2.81 12.04 5.62
C ILE A 24 -1.38 11.52 5.57
N ARG A 25 -1.07 10.51 6.40
CA ARG A 25 0.18 9.80 6.29
C ARG A 25 0.22 9.32 4.86
N LEU A 26 1.15 9.85 4.07
CA LEU A 26 1.33 9.47 2.69
C LEU A 26 1.69 7.98 2.70
N GLN A 27 0.68 7.14 2.51
CA GLN A 27 0.80 5.69 2.45
C GLN A 27 0.61 5.30 1.00
N PRO A 28 1.42 4.36 0.49
CA PRO A 28 1.17 3.80 -0.83
C PRO A 28 -0.19 3.13 -0.84
N GLU A 29 -0.81 3.04 -2.01
CA GLU A 29 -1.97 2.18 -2.17
C GLU A 29 -1.63 0.72 -1.84
N PRO A 30 -2.58 -0.03 -1.24
CA PRO A 30 -2.35 -1.44 -0.94
C PRO A 30 -2.01 -2.22 -2.21
N PHE A 31 -0.88 -2.93 -2.20
CA PHE A 31 -0.41 -3.71 -3.33
C PHE A 31 -0.73 -5.19 -3.15
N PHE A 32 -1.54 -5.73 -4.04
CA PHE A 32 -2.01 -7.12 -3.99
C PHE A 32 -1.12 -8.08 -4.79
N GLY A 33 -0.09 -7.59 -5.49
CA GLY A 33 0.81 -8.41 -6.31
C GLY A 33 0.48 -8.41 -7.80
N ASP A 34 -0.19 -7.38 -8.30
CA ASP A 34 -0.60 -7.27 -9.70
C ASP A 34 0.46 -6.55 -10.53
N VAL A 35 0.85 -7.16 -11.66
CA VAL A 35 1.94 -6.65 -12.51
C VAL A 35 1.66 -5.26 -13.04
N GLU A 36 0.41 -4.97 -13.41
CA GLU A 36 -0.01 -3.67 -13.94
C GLU A 36 0.13 -2.55 -12.90
N ALA A 37 -0.06 -2.89 -11.61
CA ALA A 37 0.04 -1.94 -10.51
C ALA A 37 1.48 -1.81 -9.96
N CYS A 38 2.38 -2.76 -10.24
CA CYS A 38 3.71 -2.85 -9.64
C CYS A 38 4.53 -1.57 -9.83
N ARG A 39 4.64 -1.08 -11.07
CA ARG A 39 5.42 0.12 -11.39
C ARG A 39 4.85 1.38 -10.73
N GLY A 40 3.52 1.52 -10.72
CA GLY A 40 2.84 2.64 -10.07
C GLY A 40 3.03 2.62 -8.55
N PHE A 41 2.92 1.45 -7.93
CA PHE A 41 3.15 1.24 -6.51
C PHE A 41 4.59 1.61 -6.09
N LEU A 42 5.60 1.13 -6.83
CA LEU A 42 7.00 1.47 -6.52
C LEU A 42 7.27 2.97 -6.65
N LEU A 43 6.66 3.63 -7.65
CA LEU A 43 6.75 5.07 -7.81
C LEU A 43 6.15 5.81 -6.60
N GLN A 44 4.96 5.40 -6.12
CA GLN A 44 4.36 5.99 -4.92
C GLN A 44 5.29 5.86 -3.70
N CYS A 45 5.84 4.66 -3.47
CA CYS A 45 6.79 4.41 -2.38
C CYS A 45 8.02 5.33 -2.46
N GLN A 46 8.57 5.52 -3.66
CA GLN A 46 9.72 6.40 -3.87
C GLN A 46 9.37 7.86 -3.57
N LEU A 47 8.23 8.36 -4.04
CA LEU A 47 7.78 9.73 -3.79
C LEU A 47 7.56 9.99 -2.30
N ILE A 48 6.99 9.03 -1.57
CA ILE A 48 6.81 9.11 -0.11
C ILE A 48 8.16 9.20 0.59
N CYS A 49 9.14 8.39 0.18
CA CYS A 49 10.49 8.45 0.73
C CYS A 49 11.15 9.81 0.51
N GLN A 50 10.94 10.42 -0.67
CA GLN A 50 11.46 11.74 -1.02
C GLN A 50 10.75 12.89 -0.27
N GLN A 51 9.44 12.76 -0.02
CA GLN A 51 8.66 13.77 0.70
C GLN A 51 8.96 13.75 2.21
N ALA A 52 9.34 12.60 2.75
CA ALA A 52 9.59 12.41 4.17
C ALA A 52 11.01 11.85 4.44
N PRO A 53 12.07 12.50 3.96
CA PRO A 53 13.43 11.94 3.96
C PRO A 53 13.93 11.64 5.36
N ARG A 54 13.48 12.39 6.37
CA ARG A 54 13.82 12.17 7.79
C ARG A 54 13.38 10.80 8.31
N PHE A 55 12.29 10.22 7.78
CA PHE A 55 11.78 8.92 8.20
C PHE A 55 12.35 7.77 7.35
N TYR A 56 12.73 8.06 6.10
CA TYR A 56 13.15 7.06 5.11
C TYR A 56 14.66 7.15 4.78
N GLN A 57 15.49 7.36 5.81
CA GLN A 57 16.95 7.49 5.67
C GLN A 57 17.67 6.15 5.52
N THR A 58 17.08 5.07 6.04
CA THR A 58 17.70 3.74 6.05
C THR A 58 16.98 2.80 5.11
N ASP A 59 17.70 1.80 4.61
CA ASP A 59 17.10 0.74 3.79
C ASP A 59 15.99 0.03 4.56
N HIS A 60 16.20 -0.22 5.85
CA HIS A 60 15.20 -0.80 6.73
C HIS A 60 13.87 -0.03 6.72
N SER A 61 13.88 1.30 6.84
CA SER A 61 12.63 2.08 6.86
C SER A 61 11.95 2.15 5.49
N LYS A 62 12.71 2.18 4.39
CA LYS A 62 12.17 2.11 3.03
C LYS A 62 11.54 0.74 2.73
N ILE A 63 12.21 -0.34 3.12
CA ILE A 63 11.68 -1.71 2.96
C ILE A 63 10.41 -1.89 3.80
N THR A 64 10.41 -1.37 5.03
CA THR A 64 9.24 -1.40 5.92
C THR A 64 8.02 -0.69 5.31
N LEU A 65 8.23 0.46 4.64
CA LEU A 65 7.16 1.16 3.91
C LEU A 65 6.49 0.26 2.87
N ILE A 66 7.30 -0.42 2.06
CA ILE A 66 6.81 -1.31 1.02
C ILE A 66 6.01 -2.46 1.64
N ILE A 67 6.61 -3.16 2.62
CA ILE A 67 5.99 -4.33 3.26
C ILE A 67 4.66 -3.99 3.93
N ASN A 68 4.57 -2.85 4.63
CA ASN A 68 3.34 -2.41 5.28
C ASN A 68 2.20 -2.15 4.29
N SER A 69 2.53 -1.97 3.02
CA SER A 69 1.59 -1.69 1.95
C SER A 69 1.21 -2.95 1.16
N LEU A 70 1.87 -4.10 1.41
CA LEU A 70 1.58 -5.36 0.71
C LEU A 70 0.34 -6.04 1.28
N ARG A 71 -0.41 -6.72 0.41
CA ARG A 71 -1.60 -7.51 0.74
C ARG A 71 -1.56 -8.86 0.04
N SER A 72 -2.32 -9.82 0.56
CA SER A 72 -2.56 -11.13 -0.06
C SER A 72 -1.26 -11.83 -0.50
N LYS A 73 -1.15 -12.25 -1.77
CA LYS A 73 0.02 -12.94 -2.32
C LYS A 73 1.32 -12.11 -2.22
N ALA A 74 1.24 -10.78 -2.29
CA ALA A 74 2.41 -9.93 -2.14
C ALA A 74 2.96 -9.95 -0.70
N LEU A 75 2.06 -9.94 0.29
CA LEU A 75 2.45 -10.05 1.70
C LEU A 75 3.02 -11.45 2.02
N GLN A 76 2.41 -12.51 1.47
CA GLN A 76 2.92 -13.88 1.60
C GLN A 76 4.34 -14.03 1.04
N TRP A 77 4.61 -13.45 -0.13
CA TRP A 77 5.96 -13.39 -0.68
C TRP A 77 6.92 -12.68 0.25
N ALA A 78 6.54 -11.52 0.81
CA ALA A 78 7.43 -10.77 1.72
C ALA A 78 7.74 -11.56 3.01
N GLN A 79 6.77 -12.30 3.55
CA GLN A 79 6.99 -13.20 4.69
C GLN A 79 8.01 -14.29 4.36
N ALA A 80 7.87 -14.95 3.21
CA ALA A 80 8.82 -15.96 2.76
C ALA A 80 10.22 -15.37 2.50
N PHE A 81 10.26 -14.21 1.84
CA PHE A 81 11.49 -13.51 1.52
C PHE A 81 12.27 -13.11 2.78
N LEU A 82 11.59 -12.54 3.79
CA LEU A 82 12.22 -12.15 5.05
C LEU A 82 12.60 -13.33 5.95
N SER A 83 11.95 -14.48 5.79
CA SER A 83 12.36 -15.71 6.49
C SER A 83 13.72 -16.20 6.01
N ALA A 84 14.05 -15.97 4.73
CA ALA A 84 15.35 -16.30 4.15
C ALA A 84 16.37 -15.15 4.23
N ASN A 85 15.90 -13.90 4.28
CA ASN A 85 16.73 -12.69 4.21
C ASN A 85 16.39 -11.74 5.37
N PRO A 86 17.13 -11.77 6.49
CA PRO A 86 16.83 -10.91 7.63
C PRO A 86 16.94 -9.43 7.25
N ILE A 87 15.90 -8.67 7.59
CA ILE A 87 15.76 -7.26 7.19
C ILE A 87 16.90 -6.35 7.69
N SER A 88 17.59 -6.74 8.78
CA SER A 88 18.68 -5.97 9.38
C SER A 88 19.91 -5.80 8.48
N HIS A 89 20.14 -6.73 7.55
CA HIS A 89 21.28 -6.70 6.61
C HIS A 89 20.85 -6.59 5.16
N LEU A 90 19.57 -6.29 4.92
CA LEU A 90 18.99 -6.26 3.60
C LEU A 90 19.09 -4.85 3.00
N PHE A 91 19.77 -4.76 1.86
CA PHE A 91 19.85 -3.53 1.09
C PHE A 91 18.57 -3.27 0.30
N TYR A 92 18.16 -2.00 0.22
CA TYR A 92 16.94 -1.60 -0.46
C TYR A 92 16.95 -2.01 -1.94
N GLU A 93 18.06 -1.83 -2.63
CA GLU A 93 18.22 -2.20 -4.05
C GLU A 93 18.10 -3.71 -4.28
N ARG A 94 18.65 -4.54 -3.36
CA ARG A 94 18.50 -6.00 -3.43
C ARG A 94 17.04 -6.39 -3.28
N PHE A 95 16.34 -5.80 -2.30
CA PHE A 95 14.92 -6.04 -2.10
C PHE A 95 14.09 -5.66 -3.33
N LEU A 96 14.35 -4.48 -3.93
CA LEU A 96 13.66 -4.05 -5.15
C LEU A 96 13.92 -4.95 -6.36
N GLY A 97 15.15 -5.47 -6.50
CA GLY A 97 15.49 -6.41 -7.56
C GLY A 97 14.63 -7.67 -7.48
N GLU A 98 14.59 -8.30 -6.31
CA GLU A 98 13.78 -9.50 -6.05
C GLU A 98 12.28 -9.22 -6.18
N PHE A 99 11.82 -8.06 -5.70
CA PHE A 99 10.43 -7.64 -5.81
C PHE A 99 9.99 -7.53 -7.27
N ARG A 100 10.79 -6.87 -8.12
CA ARG A 100 10.50 -6.71 -9.56
C ARG A 100 10.59 -8.04 -10.30
N LEU A 101 11.51 -8.92 -9.93
CA LEU A 101 11.60 -10.26 -10.52
C LEU A 101 10.35 -11.11 -10.29
N ILE A 102 9.56 -10.82 -9.25
CA ILE A 102 8.33 -11.56 -8.97
C ILE A 102 7.09 -10.83 -9.47
N PHE A 103 7.05 -9.50 -9.32
CA PHE A 103 5.83 -8.71 -9.54
C PHE A 103 5.86 -7.82 -10.78
N ASP A 104 7.01 -7.60 -11.43
CA ASP A 104 7.13 -6.78 -12.66
C ASP A 104 7.40 -7.62 -13.92
N GLN A 105 7.21 -8.94 -13.84
CA GLN A 105 7.34 -9.79 -15.02
C GLN A 105 6.06 -9.72 -15.85
N PRO A 106 6.10 -9.30 -17.12
CA PRO A 106 4.97 -9.52 -18.01
C PRO A 106 4.71 -11.01 -18.01
N ARG A 107 3.44 -11.43 -17.81
CA ARG A 107 3.07 -12.83 -18.04
C ARG A 107 3.58 -13.14 -19.43
N LYS A 108 4.62 -13.98 -19.55
CA LYS A 108 4.92 -14.63 -20.81
C LYS A 108 3.61 -15.31 -21.16
N GLN A 109 2.89 -14.76 -22.13
CA GLN A 109 1.88 -15.55 -22.80
C GLN A 109 2.68 -16.76 -23.26
N GLU A 110 2.38 -17.93 -22.70
CA GLU A 110 2.74 -19.18 -23.34
C GLU A 110 2.30 -19.00 -24.77
N GLU A 111 3.31 -18.81 -25.62
CA GLU A 111 3.20 -18.70 -27.06
C GLU A 111 2.49 -19.99 -27.45
N ASP A 112 1.20 -19.84 -27.71
CA ASP A 112 0.35 -20.84 -28.35
C ASP A 112 1.21 -21.48 -29.44
N SER A 113 1.63 -22.73 -29.19
CA SER A 113 2.42 -23.46 -30.16
C SER A 113 1.58 -23.50 -31.44
N PRO A 114 2.00 -22.86 -32.54
CA PRO A 114 1.39 -23.18 -33.80
C PRO A 114 1.94 -24.55 -34.15
N ASP A 115 1.10 -25.56 -33.92
CA ASP A 115 1.15 -26.86 -34.56
C ASP A 115 1.56 -26.66 -36.04
N THR A 116 2.74 -27.14 -36.42
CA THR A 116 3.17 -27.29 -37.82
C THR A 116 4.04 -28.53 -37.92
#